data_AF-A0A9W8L8J1-F1
#
_entry.id   AF-A0A9W8L8J1-F1
#
_cell.length_a   1.000
_cell.length_b   1.000
_cell.length_c   1.000
_cell.angle_alpha   90.00
_cell.angle_beta   90.00
_cell.angle_gamma   90.00
#
_symmetry.space_group_name_H-M   'P 1'
#
loop_
_entity.id
_entity.type
_entity.pdbx_description
1 polymer ?
#
loop_
_entity_poly.entity_id
_entity_poly.type
_entity_poly.pdbx_seq_one_letter_code
_entity_poly.pdbx_strand_id
1 'polypeptide(L)'
;DIFAHDLTKGNSIMLQLLLDGMKLQPCNPTFIDARDAIIQAENNLTGGKNKCAIWAAFAKRGLGVNAPRSDGGSHTDDSTRPPKSDDFADSCGKGSKYTQDGLCVFHMEDLRIGEGEGVIELCPFDCTCCY
;
A
#
# COMPACT_ATOMS: atom_id res chain seq x y z
N ASP A 1 22.57 -10.31 -18.25
CA ASP A 1 21.44 -11.18 -18.58
C ASP A 1 20.16 -10.37 -18.46
N ILE A 2 19.43 -10.16 -19.56
CA ILE A 2 18.20 -9.35 -19.62
C ILE A 2 17.03 -10.06 -18.94
N PHE A 3 17.17 -11.36 -18.66
CA PHE A 3 16.19 -12.20 -17.96
C PHE A 3 16.60 -12.54 -16.53
N ALA A 4 17.53 -11.79 -15.92
CA ALA A 4 17.74 -11.88 -14.49
C ALA A 4 16.49 -11.37 -13.77
N HIS A 5 15.54 -12.27 -13.56
CA HIS A 5 14.27 -12.09 -12.86
C HIS A 5 14.56 -11.93 -11.36
N ASP A 6 15.21 -10.82 -11.05
CA ASP A 6 15.53 -10.41 -9.70
C ASP A 6 14.31 -9.70 -9.11
N LEU A 7 13.52 -10.47 -8.36
CA LEU A 7 12.34 -9.99 -7.64
C LEU A 7 12.69 -9.10 -6.43
N THR A 8 13.94 -8.67 -6.26
CA THR A 8 14.30 -7.62 -5.30
C THR A 8 14.21 -6.22 -5.93
N LYS A 9 14.21 -6.12 -7.27
CA LYS A 9 14.17 -4.83 -7.97
C LYS A 9 12.74 -4.46 -8.37
N GLY A 10 12.31 -3.25 -8.01
CA GLY A 10 10.94 -2.79 -8.24
C GLY A 10 10.51 -2.76 -9.71
N ASN A 11 11.44 -2.47 -10.64
CA ASN A 11 11.16 -2.50 -12.08
C ASN A 11 10.89 -3.92 -12.60
N SER A 12 11.69 -4.90 -12.16
CA SER A 12 11.53 -6.31 -12.54
C SER A 12 10.25 -6.90 -11.95
N ILE A 13 9.98 -6.63 -10.66
CA ILE A 13 8.72 -7.04 -10.01
C ILE A 13 7.53 -6.43 -10.73
N MET A 14 7.54 -5.13 -11.03
CA MET A 14 6.40 -4.48 -11.68
C MET A 14 6.10 -5.08 -13.06
N LEU A 15 7.13 -5.41 -13.85
CA LEU A 15 6.94 -6.07 -15.13
C LEU A 15 6.30 -7.45 -14.97
N GLN A 16 6.74 -8.22 -13.97
CA GLN A 16 6.16 -9.52 -13.66
C GLN A 16 4.69 -9.38 -13.24
N LEU A 17 4.38 -8.43 -12.35
CA LEU A 17 3.02 -8.15 -11.90
C LEU A 17 2.10 -7.70 -13.04
N LEU A 18 2.62 -6.92 -13.99
CA LEU A 18 1.87 -6.52 -15.17
C LEU A 18 1.51 -7.75 -16.03
N LEU A 19 2.49 -8.60 -16.31
CA LEU A 19 2.28 -9.81 -17.10
C LEU A 19 1.30 -10.78 -16.43
N ASP A 20 1.41 -10.95 -15.11
CA ASP A 20 0.50 -11.82 -14.35
C ASP A 20 -0.89 -11.19 -14.21
N GLY A 21 -0.98 -9.88 -14.03
CA GLY A 21 -2.25 -9.14 -14.06
C GLY A 21 -2.97 -9.25 -15.41
N MET A 22 -2.23 -9.20 -16.52
CA MET A 22 -2.79 -9.39 -17.86
C MET A 22 -3.32 -10.82 -18.10
N LYS A 23 -2.82 -11.82 -17.37
CA LYS A 23 -3.37 -13.20 -17.42
C LYS A 23 -4.65 -13.34 -16.58
N LEU A 24 -4.78 -12.54 -15.51
CA LEU A 24 -5.91 -12.58 -14.59
C LEU A 24 -7.10 -11.70 -15.02
N GLN A 25 -6.84 -10.66 -15.81
CA GLN A 25 -7.88 -9.73 -16.23
C GLN A 25 -9.00 -10.44 -17.06
N PRO A 26 -10.27 -10.01 -16.93
CA PRO A 26 -11.37 -10.54 -17.72
C PRO A 26 -11.29 -10.13 -19.21
N CYS A 27 -12.11 -10.75 -20.06
CA CYS A 27 -12.26 -10.34 -21.47
C CYS A 27 -12.87 -8.94 -21.54
N ASN A 28 -12.25 -8.04 -22.31
CA ASN A 28 -12.58 -6.60 -22.38
C ASN A 28 -12.59 -5.92 -20.99
N PRO A 29 -11.43 -5.83 -20.32
CA PRO A 29 -11.33 -5.26 -18.98
C PRO A 29 -11.50 -3.73 -19.00
N THR A 30 -12.10 -3.20 -17.94
CA THR A 30 -12.05 -1.76 -17.62
C THR A 30 -10.72 -1.40 -16.94
N PHE A 31 -10.39 -0.11 -16.79
CA PHE A 31 -9.22 0.30 -16.02
C PHE A 31 -9.26 -0.17 -14.56
N ILE A 32 -10.47 -0.28 -13.99
CA ILE A 32 -10.68 -0.82 -12.64
C ILE A 32 -10.36 -2.31 -12.59
N ASP A 33 -10.76 -3.06 -13.62
CA ASP A 33 -10.42 -4.48 -13.73
C ASP A 33 -8.93 -4.73 -13.86
N ALA A 34 -8.26 -3.94 -14.69
CA ALA A 34 -6.82 -4.05 -14.88
C ALA A 34 -6.07 -3.75 -13.56
N ARG A 35 -6.50 -2.73 -12.82
CA ARG A 35 -5.96 -2.41 -11.49
C ARG A 35 -6.15 -3.58 -10.52
N ASP A 36 -7.37 -4.07 -10.41
CA ASP A 36 -7.71 -5.14 -9.46
C ASP A 36 -6.99 -6.45 -9.80
N ALA A 37 -6.82 -6.76 -11.09
CA ALA A 37 -6.03 -7.89 -11.56
C ALA A 37 -4.53 -7.76 -11.21
N ILE A 38 -3.94 -6.56 -11.30
CA ILE A 38 -2.55 -6.32 -10.89
C ILE A 38 -2.40 -6.46 -9.37
N ILE A 39 -3.35 -5.95 -8.58
CA ILE A 39 -3.35 -6.13 -7.12
C ILE A 39 -3.50 -7.61 -6.76
N GLN A 40 -4.33 -8.36 -7.48
CA GLN A 40 -4.47 -9.80 -7.28
C GLN A 40 -3.19 -10.56 -7.68
N ALA A 41 -2.53 -10.17 -8.77
CA ALA A 41 -1.24 -10.74 -9.15
C ALA A 41 -0.18 -10.50 -8.05
N GLU A 42 -0.18 -9.33 -7.44
CA GLU A 42 0.77 -8.99 -6.38
C GLU A 42 0.53 -9.78 -5.09
N ASN A 43 -0.73 -10.00 -4.74
CA ASN A 43 -1.13 -10.93 -3.69
C ASN A 43 -0.55 -12.33 -3.93
N ASN A 44 -0.73 -12.84 -5.15
CA ASN A 44 -0.32 -14.20 -5.52
C ASN A 44 1.22 -14.35 -5.55
N LEU A 45 1.95 -13.33 -6.00
CA LEU A 45 3.39 -13.38 -6.18
C LEU A 45 4.18 -13.10 -4.89
N THR A 46 3.74 -12.11 -4.10
CA THR A 46 4.53 -11.59 -2.97
C THR A 46 3.82 -11.65 -1.63
N GLY A 47 2.55 -12.05 -1.61
CA GLY A 47 1.74 -12.11 -0.39
C GLY A 47 1.20 -10.74 0.06
N GLY A 48 1.24 -9.71 -0.80
CA GLY A 48 0.67 -8.40 -0.47
C GLY A 48 1.65 -7.34 0.04
N LYS A 49 2.95 -7.58 -0.05
CA LYS A 49 4.00 -6.70 0.50
C LYS A 49 4.03 -5.30 -0.13
N ASN A 50 3.67 -5.20 -1.40
CA ASN A 50 3.76 -3.98 -2.21
C ASN A 50 2.40 -3.34 -2.50
N LYS A 51 1.29 -3.88 -1.96
CA LYS A 51 -0.07 -3.37 -2.18
C LYS A 51 -0.20 -1.88 -1.95
N CYS A 52 0.40 -1.35 -0.89
CA CYS A 52 0.31 0.06 -0.54
C CYS A 52 0.93 0.94 -1.64
N ALA A 53 2.12 0.58 -2.13
CA ALA A 53 2.79 1.30 -3.20
C ALA A 53 1.99 1.26 -4.50
N ILE A 54 1.42 0.10 -4.82
CA ILE A 54 0.58 -0.10 -6.02
C ILE A 54 -0.69 0.76 -5.92
N TRP A 55 -1.42 0.67 -4.81
CA TRP A 55 -2.62 1.49 -4.57
C TRP A 55 -2.32 2.99 -4.61
N ALA A 56 -1.22 3.42 -4.02
CA ALA A 56 -0.79 4.81 -4.07
C ALA A 56 -0.53 5.28 -5.52
N ALA A 57 0.07 4.44 -6.36
CA ALA A 57 0.35 4.76 -7.76
C ALA A 57 -0.92 4.88 -8.61
N PHE A 58 -1.92 4.03 -8.37
CA PHE A 58 -3.22 4.06 -9.03
C PHE A 58 -4.09 5.23 -8.55
N ALA A 59 -4.19 5.44 -7.24
CA ALA A 59 -4.91 6.56 -6.66
C ALA A 59 -4.37 7.92 -7.13
N LYS A 60 -3.05 8.04 -7.30
CA LYS A 60 -2.42 9.26 -7.86
C LYS A 60 -2.90 9.58 -9.28
N ARG A 61 -3.49 8.61 -9.99
CA ARG A 61 -3.98 8.74 -11.37
C ARG A 61 -5.51 8.60 -11.47
N GLY A 62 -6.23 8.80 -10.37
CA GLY A 62 -7.70 8.75 -10.38
C GLY A 62 -8.31 7.35 -10.30
N LEU A 63 -7.49 6.31 -10.07
CA LEU A 63 -7.94 4.91 -9.96
C LEU A 63 -7.93 4.41 -8.52
N GLY A 64 -8.31 5.26 -7.57
CA GLY A 64 -8.46 4.96 -6.15
C GLY A 64 -9.60 3.98 -5.84
N VAL A 65 -9.75 3.60 -4.58
CA VAL A 65 -10.67 2.53 -4.14
C VAL A 65 -12.11 2.76 -4.59
N ASN A 66 -12.54 4.02 -4.60
CA ASN A 66 -13.90 4.41 -4.94
C ASN A 66 -14.04 4.84 -6.41
N ALA A 67 -13.01 4.64 -7.23
CA ALA A 67 -13.07 4.97 -8.64
C ALA A 67 -14.19 4.14 -9.33
N PRO A 68 -15.15 4.79 -10.00
CA PRO A 68 -16.25 4.10 -10.64
C PRO A 68 -15.76 3.31 -11.86
N ARG A 69 -16.37 2.14 -12.04
CA ARG A 69 -16.18 1.33 -13.25
C ARG A 69 -16.93 1.99 -14.40
N SER A 70 -16.21 2.60 -15.34
CA SER A 70 -16.83 3.17 -16.54
C SER A 70 -16.88 2.12 -17.65
N ASP A 71 -18.07 1.90 -18.20
CA ASP A 71 -18.39 1.03 -19.33
C ASP A 71 -18.66 1.83 -20.63
N GLY A 72 -18.31 3.12 -20.65
CA GLY A 72 -18.49 4.00 -21.82
C GLY A 72 -18.97 5.42 -21.51
N GLY A 73 -18.92 5.85 -20.24
CA GLY A 73 -19.35 7.16 -19.78
C GLY A 73 -18.22 8.04 -19.20
N SER A 74 -18.60 9.15 -18.57
CA SER A 74 -17.69 10.10 -17.90
C SER A 74 -16.84 9.39 -16.84
N HIS A 75 -15.52 9.54 -16.94
CA HIS A 75 -14.59 9.06 -15.93
C HIS A 75 -14.59 10.04 -14.75
N THR A 76 -14.78 9.52 -13.53
CA THR A 76 -14.60 10.30 -12.30
C THR A 76 -13.34 9.80 -11.63
N ASP A 77 -12.39 10.70 -11.42
CA ASP A 77 -11.13 10.37 -10.76
C ASP A 77 -11.36 10.20 -9.26
N ASP A 78 -10.85 9.11 -8.69
CA ASP A 78 -10.74 8.91 -7.25
C ASP A 78 -9.28 8.80 -6.82
N SER A 79 -8.89 9.56 -5.82
CA SER A 79 -7.54 9.50 -5.22
C SER A 79 -7.53 8.82 -3.85
N THR A 80 -8.63 8.19 -3.46
CA THR A 80 -8.74 7.49 -2.19
C THR A 80 -7.89 6.23 -2.19
N ARG A 81 -7.14 6.01 -1.11
CA ARG A 81 -6.36 4.79 -0.86
C ARG A 81 -7.15 3.87 0.08
N PRO A 82 -6.93 2.54 0.05
CA PRO A 82 -7.59 1.65 0.99
C PRO A 82 -7.19 2.01 2.42
N PRO A 83 -8.11 1.85 3.39
CA PRO A 83 -7.74 1.95 4.79
C PRO A 83 -6.62 0.95 5.06
N LYS A 84 -5.60 1.39 5.80
CA LYS A 84 -4.56 0.47 6.26
C LYS A 84 -5.23 -0.61 7.09
N SER A 85 -4.93 -1.89 6.82
CA SER A 85 -5.27 -2.93 7.78
C SER A 85 -4.64 -2.55 9.12
N ASP A 86 -5.48 -2.56 10.11
CA ASP A 86 -5.46 -1.89 11.39
C ASP A 86 -4.43 -2.49 12.37
N ASP A 87 -3.22 -2.76 11.89
CA ASP A 87 -2.05 -3.06 12.74
C ASP A 87 -1.56 -1.80 13.49
N PHE A 88 -2.12 -0.63 13.19
CA PHE A 88 -1.94 0.63 13.92
C PHE A 88 -3.27 1.12 14.50
N ALA A 89 -4.10 0.21 15.02
CA ALA A 89 -5.18 0.59 15.92
C ALA A 89 -4.55 1.20 17.20
N ASP A 90 -4.84 2.47 17.45
CA ASP A 90 -4.57 3.23 18.67
C ASP A 90 -3.24 2.89 19.39
N SER A 91 -2.12 3.43 18.90
CA SER A 91 -0.82 3.30 19.59
C SER A 91 -0.84 3.76 21.05
N CYS A 92 -1.85 4.54 21.44
CA CYS A 92 -2.01 5.00 22.82
C CYS A 92 -2.52 3.88 23.77
N GLY A 93 -2.96 2.73 23.25
CA GLY A 93 -3.50 1.66 24.10
C GLY A 93 -4.74 2.06 24.90
N LYS A 94 -5.41 1.07 25.49
CA LYS A 94 -6.55 1.33 26.39
C LYS A 94 -6.04 1.97 27.68
N GLY A 95 -6.37 3.25 27.91
CA GLY A 95 -6.13 3.94 29.19
C GLY A 95 -5.12 5.09 29.16
N SER A 96 -4.66 5.52 27.98
CA SER A 96 -3.73 6.65 27.86
C SER A 96 -4.30 8.00 28.28
N LYS A 97 -3.42 8.87 28.78
CA LYS A 97 -3.73 10.26 29.13
C LYS A 97 -3.63 11.15 27.89
N TYR A 98 -4.43 12.21 27.85
CA TYR A 98 -4.47 13.16 26.75
C TYR A 98 -4.12 14.58 27.23
N THR A 99 -3.47 15.35 26.37
CA THR A 99 -3.30 16.79 26.57
C THR A 99 -4.62 17.52 26.33
N GLN A 100 -4.69 18.79 26.70
CA GLN A 100 -5.86 19.64 26.48
C GLN A 100 -6.23 19.78 24.98
N ASP A 101 -5.25 19.58 24.10
CA ASP A 101 -5.42 19.59 22.64
C ASP A 101 -5.86 18.21 22.10
N GLY A 102 -6.14 17.24 22.98
CA GLY A 102 -6.58 15.90 22.62
C GLY A 102 -5.46 14.99 22.07
N LEU A 103 -4.19 15.36 22.28
CA LEU A 103 -3.05 14.55 21.86
C LEU A 103 -2.68 13.55 22.96
N CYS A 104 -2.38 12.30 22.59
CA CYS A 104 -1.93 11.30 23.56
C CYS A 104 -0.59 11.69 24.19
N VAL A 105 -0.49 11.49 25.50
CA VAL A 105 0.76 11.62 26.25
C VAL A 105 1.38 10.23 26.38
N PHE A 106 2.52 10.03 25.73
CA PHE A 106 3.32 8.80 25.85
C PHE A 106 4.34 8.96 26.99
N HIS A 107 4.51 7.93 27.81
CA HIS A 107 5.62 7.86 28.75
C HIS A 107 6.86 7.26 28.08
N MET A 108 8.04 7.54 28.65
CA MET A 108 9.31 7.15 28.03
C MET A 108 9.49 5.63 27.93
N GLU A 109 8.84 4.89 28.82
CA GLU A 109 8.72 3.42 28.80
C GLU A 109 7.84 2.91 27.66
N ASP A 110 6.76 3.62 27.31
CA ASP A 110 5.90 3.28 26.16
C ASP A 110 6.63 3.47 24.83
N LEU A 111 7.57 4.42 24.80
CA LEU A 111 8.33 4.78 23.60
C LEU A 111 9.47 3.80 23.32
N ARG A 112 9.84 2.92 24.28
CA ARG A 112 10.89 1.89 24.17
C ARG A 112 12.17 2.36 23.46
N ILE A 113 12.54 3.63 23.68
CA ILE A 113 13.66 4.28 22.98
C ILE A 113 14.96 3.67 23.51
N GLY A 114 15.65 2.91 22.66
CA GLY A 114 16.96 2.31 22.98
C GLY A 114 16.93 0.84 23.44
N GLU A 115 15.76 0.20 23.51
CA GLU A 115 15.62 -1.22 23.91
C GLU A 115 15.53 -2.20 22.71
N GLY A 116 15.80 -1.75 21.49
CA GLY A 116 15.83 -2.62 20.32
C GLY A 116 17.22 -3.20 20.06
N GLU A 117 17.39 -4.53 20.11
CA GLU A 117 18.51 -5.25 19.47
C GLU A 117 18.35 -5.26 17.93
N GLY A 118 18.16 -4.09 17.32
CA GLY A 118 18.01 -3.94 15.88
C GLY A 118 19.17 -3.15 15.31
N VAL A 119 19.96 -3.76 14.43
CA VAL A 119 20.79 -2.99 13.50
C VAL A 119 19.86 -2.05 12.73
N ILE A 120 20.10 -0.76 12.85
CA ILE A 120 19.34 0.29 12.17
C ILE A 120 19.71 0.24 10.68
N GLU A 121 19.15 -0.73 9.95
CA GLU A 121 19.26 -0.87 8.49
C GLU A 121 17.89 -0.91 7.79
N LEU A 122 16.78 -0.72 8.51
CA LEU A 122 15.41 -0.73 7.97
C LEU A 122 14.67 0.61 8.05
N CYS A 123 15.40 1.72 8.16
CA CYS A 123 14.87 3.04 7.82
C CYS A 123 15.54 3.68 6.59
N PRO A 124 15.35 3.14 5.37
CA PRO A 124 15.71 3.86 4.15
C PRO A 124 14.47 4.30 3.33
N PHE A 125 13.64 5.21 3.87
CA PHE A 125 12.56 5.95 3.16
C PHE A 125 11.07 5.52 3.27
N ASP A 126 10.60 4.82 4.30
CA ASP A 126 9.14 4.59 4.42
C ASP A 126 8.38 5.72 5.15
N CYS A 127 8.35 6.89 4.50
CA CYS A 127 7.58 8.06 4.92
C CYS A 127 6.18 8.12 4.27
N THR A 128 5.72 7.08 3.58
CA THR A 128 4.58 7.22 2.65
C THR A 128 3.22 6.77 3.15
N CYS A 129 3.13 6.56 4.47
CA CYS A 129 1.89 6.23 5.13
C CYS A 129 1.51 7.18 6.29
N CYS A 130 2.26 8.27 6.48
CA CYS A 130 1.81 9.42 7.27
C CYS A 130 1.11 10.44 6.35
N TYR A 131 -0.20 10.28 6.19
CA TYR A 131 -1.24 11.30 6.28
C TYR A 131 -2.59 10.63 6.00
#